data_AF-A0AAJ2TBX5-F1
#
_entry.id   AF-A0AAJ2TBX5-F1
#
_cell.length_a   1.000
_cell.length_b   1.000
_cell.length_c   1.000
_cell.angle_alpha   90.00
_cell.angle_beta   90.00
_cell.angle_gamma   90.00
#
_symmetry.space_group_name_H-M   'P 1'
#
loop_
_entity.id
_entity.type
_entity.pdbx_description
1 polymer ?
#
loop_
_entity_poly.entity_id
_entity_poly.type
_entity_poly.pdbx_seq_one_letter_code
_entity_poly.pdbx_strand_id
1 'polypeptide(L)' 'MKKGTLLVSGNKTYQIVGLNGRDLVLVETSGNYDQVLIYGPQELWLLIEENRFELVVEGKKKSSGKK' A
#
# COMPACT_ATOMS: atom_id res chain seq x y z
N MET A 1 -16.29 4.81 -5.64
CA MET A 1 -14.87 4.43 -5.88
C MET A 1 -14.67 3.05 -5.26
N LYS A 2 -14.09 2.09 -6.00
CA LYS A 2 -13.79 0.75 -5.45
C LYS A 2 -12.83 0.94 -4.26
N LYS A 3 -13.02 0.18 -3.18
CA LYS A 3 -12.18 0.24 -1.97
C LYS A 3 -10.70 0.23 -2.38
N GLY A 4 -9.97 1.24 -1.94
CA GLY A 4 -8.61 1.55 -2.41
C GLY A 4 -7.65 0.39 -2.18
N THR A 5 -6.69 0.26 -3.10
CA THR A 5 -5.59 -0.72 -3.04
C THR A 5 -4.92 -0.69 -1.67
N LEU A 6 -4.80 -1.86 -1.05
CA LEU A 6 -4.13 -2.04 0.23
C LEU A 6 -2.65 -2.35 -0.01
N LEU A 7 -1.77 -1.77 0.80
CA LEU A 7 -0.33 -1.92 0.75
C LEU A 7 0.19 -2.31 2.14
N VAL A 8 1.10 -3.28 2.25
CA VAL A 8 1.70 -3.67 3.53
C VAL A 8 3.15 -3.20 3.59
N SER A 9 3.57 -2.60 4.69
CA SER A 9 4.97 -2.30 5.00
C SER A 9 5.27 -2.76 6.43
N GLY A 10 6.04 -3.84 6.57
CA GLY A 10 6.26 -4.49 7.86
C GLY A 10 4.94 -4.97 8.48
N ASN A 11 4.61 -4.47 9.67
CA ASN A 11 3.38 -4.82 10.39
C ASN A 11 2.21 -3.84 10.14
N LYS A 12 2.41 -2.86 9.26
CA LYS A 12 1.44 -1.80 8.98
C LYS A 12 0.76 -2.03 7.64
N THR A 13 -0.54 -1.81 7.60
CA THR A 13 -1.34 -1.89 6.38
C THR A 13 -1.84 -0.49 6.04
N TYR A 14 -1.56 -0.05 4.83
CA TYR A 14 -1.92 1.25 4.28
C TYR A 14 -2.97 1.09 3.19
N GLN A 15 -3.81 2.10 3.03
CA GLN A 15 -4.76 2.19 1.94
C GLN A 15 -4.50 3.43 1.10
N ILE A 16 -4.52 3.28 -0.23
CA ILE A 16 -4.57 4.45 -1.12
C ILE A 16 -5.95 5.09 -1.00
N VAL A 17 -6.02 6.28 -0.40
CA VAL A 17 -7.27 7.01 -0.16
C VAL A 17 -7.55 8.08 -1.22
N GLY A 18 -6.53 8.50 -1.98
CA GLY A 18 -6.69 9.51 -3.00
C GLY A 18 -5.38 9.97 -3.61
N LEU A 19 -5.47 11.09 -4.33
CA LEU A 19 -4.35 11.79 -4.94
C LEU A 19 -4.25 13.20 -4.35
N ASN A 20 -3.02 13.66 -4.13
CA ASN A 20 -2.72 15.07 -3.87
C ASN A 20 -1.87 15.59 -5.03
N GLY A 21 -2.50 16.22 -6.02
CA GLY A 21 -1.83 16.57 -7.28
C GLY A 21 -1.40 15.31 -8.05
N ARG A 22 -0.09 15.06 -8.14
CA ARG A 22 0.47 13.84 -8.76
C ARG A 22 0.80 12.75 -7.74
N ASP A 23 0.70 13.06 -6.45
CA ASP A 23 1.17 12.20 -5.37
C ASP A 23 0.05 11.28 -4.88
N LEU A 24 0.42 10.06 -4.48
CA LEU A 24 -0.47 9.09 -3.88
C LEU A 24 -0.51 9.32 -2.37
N VAL A 25 -1.72 9.40 -1.81
CA VAL A 25 -1.92 9.52 -0.36
C VAL A 25 -2.29 8.16 0.21
N LEU A 26 -1.43 7.67 1.10
CA LEU A 26 -1.61 6.45 1.87
C LEU A 26 -2.03 6.79 3.29
N VAL A 27 -3.00 6.05 3.82
CA VAL A 27 -3.41 6.14 5.23
C VAL A 27 -3.28 4.79 5.88
N GLU A 28 -2.63 4.73 7.05
CA GLU A 28 -2.55 3.49 7.83
C GLU A 28 -3.95 3.09 8.34
N THR A 29 -4.31 1.83 8.13
CA THR A 29 -5.63 1.27 8.45
C THR A 29 -5.78 0.81 9.91
N SER A 30 -4.67 0.75 10.66
CA SER A 30 -4.61 0.21 12.03
C SER A 30 -5.13 1.16 13.11
N GLY A 31 -5.54 2.38 12.75
CA GLY A 31 -6.16 3.35 13.67
C GLY A 31 -5.25 4.48 14.12
N ASN A 32 -3.94 4.39 13.88
CA ASN A 32 -3.08 5.58 13.86
C ASN A 32 -3.23 6.21 12.48
N TYR A 33 -3.87 7.38 12.40
CA TYR A 33 -4.14 8.09 11.15
C TYR A 33 -2.87 8.71 10.52
N ASP A 34 -1.75 7.99 10.58
CA ASP A 34 -0.51 8.38 9.94
C ASP A 34 -0.72 8.40 8.42
N GLN A 35 -0.48 9.56 7.84
CA GLN A 35 -0.55 9.78 6.41
C GLN A 35 0.86 9.68 5.83
N VAL A 36 1.02 8.87 4.79
CA VAL A 36 2.25 8.77 4.02
C VAL A 36 1.97 9.30 2.62
N LEU A 37 2.78 10.28 2.19
CA LEU A 37 2.78 10.78 0.83
C LEU A 37 3.81 9.99 0.02
N ILE A 38 3.39 9.49 -1.13
CA ILE A 38 4.28 8.93 -2.15
C ILE A 38 4.21 9.83 -3.38
N TYR A 39 5.36 10.29 -3.85
CA TYR A 39 5.58 11.14 -5.00
C TYR A 39 5.34 10.39 -6.32
N GLY A 40 4.07 10.12 -6.55
CA GLY A 40 3.54 9.57 -7.77
C GLY A 40 3.69 8.06 -7.95
N PRO A 41 3.14 7.52 -9.05
CA PRO A 41 3.11 6.08 -9.29
C PRO A 41 4.49 5.45 -9.42
N GLN A 42 5.49 6.17 -9.95
CA GLN A 42 6.84 5.66 -10.15
C GLN A 42 7.54 5.37 -8.83
N GLU A 43 7.44 6.27 -7.85
CA GLU A 43 8.03 6.04 -6.54
C GLU A 43 7.36 4.85 -5.85
N LEU A 44 6.03 4.70 -5.96
CA LEU A 44 5.34 3.53 -5.42
C LEU A 44 5.90 2.22 -6.01
N TRP A 45 6.11 2.17 -7.33
CA TRP A 45 6.66 0.98 -7.99
C TRP A 45 8.07 0.66 -7.49
N LEU A 46 8.95 1.66 -7.36
CA LEU A 46 10.30 1.46 -6.80
C LEU A 46 10.24 0.91 -5.38
N LEU A 47 9.37 1.46 -4.53
CA LEU A 47 9.23 0.98 -3.16
C LEU A 47 8.68 -0.45 -3.08
N ILE A 48 7.88 -0.88 -4.07
CA ILE A 48 7.44 -2.27 -4.20
C ILE A 48 8.60 -3.17 -4.66
N GLU A 49 9.39 -2.73 -5.65
CA GLU A 49 10.57 -3.47 -6.11
C GLU A 49 11.63 -3.63 -5.02
N GLU A 50 11.78 -2.64 -4.14
CA GLU A 50 12.64 -2.67 -2.97
C GLU A 50 12.08 -3.52 -1.80
N ASN A 51 10.89 -4.13 -1.96
CA ASN A 51 10.17 -4.87 -0.92
C ASN A 51 9.85 -4.02 0.34
N ARG A 52 9.74 -2.70 0.17
CA ARG A 52 9.29 -1.80 1.23
C ARG A 52 7.77 -1.75 1.34
N PHE A 53 7.07 -1.98 0.23
CA PHE A 53 5.62 -2.17 0.18
C PHE A 53 5.23 -3.42 -0.59
N GLU A 54 4.16 -4.08 -0.17
CA GLU A 54 3.53 -5.18 -0.91
C GLU A 54 2.08 -4.87 -1.27
N LEU A 55 1.69 -5.08 -2.52
CA LEU A 55 0.30 -4.94 -2.97
C LEU A 55 -0.57 -6.09 -2.43
N VAL A 56 -1.59 -5.75 -1.65
CA VAL A 56 -2.64 -6.68 -1.22
C VAL A 56 -3.74 -6.66 -2.27
N VAL A 57 -3.71 -7.66 -3.15
CA VAL A 57 -4.79 -7.90 -4.10
C VAL A 57 -5.85 -8.75 -3.39
N GLU A 58 -6.96 -8.14 -2.94
CA GLU A 58 -8.14 -8.87 -2.48
C GLU A 58 -8.60 -9.79 -3.63
N GLY A 59 -8.27 -11.08 -3.53
CA GLY A 59 -8.52 -12.07 -4.58
C GLY A 59 -7.54 -13.24 -4.64
N LYS A 60 -6.37 -13.15 -4.02
CA LYS A 60 -5.52 -14.34 -3.82
C LYS A 60 -4.97 -14.37 -2.40
N LYS A 61 -5.50 -15.29 -1.58
CA LYS A 61 -4.71 -15.97 -0.54
C LYS A 61 -3.41 -16.43 -1.21
N LYS A 62 -2.30 -15.71 -1.03
CA LYS A 62 -0.97 -16.33 -1.14
C LYS A 62 -0.89 -17.28 0.05
N SER A 63 -1.29 -18.52 -0.19
CA SER A 63 -0.94 -19.65 0.67
C SER A 63 0.58 -19.79 0.60
N SER A 64 1.32 -19.04 1.42
CA SER A 64 2.72 -19.34 1.71
C SER A 64 2.77 -20.44 2.75
N GLY A 65 2.24 -21.61 2.38
CA GLY A 65 2.70 -22.86 2.94
C GLY A 65 3.97 -23.22 2.18
N LYS A 66 5.12 -23.18 2.85
CA LYS A 66 6.30 -23.89 2.39
C LYS A 66 6.82 -24.75 3.54
N LYS A 67 6.60 -26.05 3.34
CA LYS A 67 7.24 -27.19 3.99
C LYS A 67 8.75 -27.02 4.10
#